data_AF-A0A8T6XQN4-F1
#
_entry.id   AF-A0A8T6XQN4-F1
#
_cell.length_a   1.000
_cell.length_b   1.000
_cell.length_c   1.000
_cell.angle_alpha   90.00
_cell.angle_beta   90.00
_cell.angle_gamma   90.00
#
_symmetry.space_group_name_H-M   'P 1'
#
loop_
_entity.id
_entity.type
_entity.pdbx_description
1 polymer ?
#
loop_
_entity_poly.entity_id
_entity_poly.type
_entity_poly.pdbx_seq_one_letter_code
_entity_poly.pdbx_strand_id
1 'polypeptide(L)'
;WKIRLPRTVGALIGGAGLAVSGLLLQSLFRNPLAGPGILGITSGASLGVAILVLGGMSAGVGISLIGMESMFAAALAGSFL
;
A
#
# COMPACT_ATOMS: atom_id res chain seq x y z
N TRP A 1 8.27 7.37 23.88
CA TRP A 1 9.26 6.76 22.95
C TRP A 1 8.70 5.60 22.14
N LYS A 2 8.01 4.61 22.75
CA LYS A 2 7.44 3.42 22.07
C LYS A 2 6.50 3.69 20.88
N ILE A 3 5.83 4.84 20.81
CA ILE A 3 4.91 5.18 19.69
C ILE A 3 5.59 6.07 18.63
N ARG A 4 6.57 6.89 19.03
CA ARG A 4 7.22 7.85 18.13
C ARG A 4 8.25 7.15 17.23
N LEU A 5 9.10 6.31 17.81
CA LEU A 5 10.11 5.54 17.07
C LEU A 5 9.54 4.71 15.91
N PRO A 6 8.54 3.83 16.11
CA PRO A 6 8.03 3.02 15.00
C PRO A 6 7.31 3.87 13.94
N ARG A 7 6.66 4.97 14.34
CA ARG A 7 6.00 5.88 13.38
C ARG A 7 7.01 6.64 12.53
N THR A 8 8.12 7.10 13.11
CA THR A 8 9.18 7.79 12.36
C THR A 8 9.88 6.84 11.39
N VAL A 9 10.17 5.61 11.81
CA VAL A 9 10.75 4.58 10.93
C VAL A 9 9.80 4.21 9.79
N GLY A 10 8.52 3.99 10.09
CA GLY A 10 7.51 3.73 9.06
C GLY A 10 7.36 4.87 8.06
N ALA A 11 7.38 6.13 8.53
CA ALA A 11 7.34 7.30 7.67
C ALA A 11 8.60 7.43 6.80
N LEU A 12 9.78 7.12 7.34
CA LEU A 12 11.04 7.15 6.59
C LEU A 12 11.04 6.10 5.46
N ILE A 13 10.63 4.87 5.77
CA ILE A 13 10.58 3.77 4.80
C ILE A 13 9.52 4.03 3.73
N GLY A 14 8.31 4.44 4.14
CA GLY A 14 7.24 4.79 3.20
C GLY A 14 7.61 5.95 2.28
N GLY A 15 8.23 7.01 2.82
CA GLY A 15 8.71 8.15 2.05
C GLY A 15 9.84 7.78 1.07
N ALA A 16 10.80 6.96 1.49
CA ALA A 16 11.87 6.48 0.62
C ALA A 16 11.32 5.62 -0.54
N GLY A 17 10.37 4.73 -0.26
CA GLY A 17 9.71 3.92 -1.29
C GLY A 17 8.96 4.75 -2.32
N LEU A 18 8.24 5.79 -1.88
CA LEU A 18 7.55 6.72 -2.79
C LEU A 18 8.52 7.52 -3.65
N ALA A 19 9.64 7.98 -3.08
CA ALA A 19 10.68 8.71 -3.81
C ALA A 19 11.33 7.85 -4.90
N VAL A 20 11.69 6.59 -4.58
CA VAL A 20 12.26 5.64 -5.54
C VAL A 20 11.25 5.30 -6.64
N SER A 21 9.99 5.02 -6.28
CA SER A 21 8.94 4.74 -7.25
C SER A 21 8.69 5.92 -8.19
N GLY A 22 8.66 7.17 -7.67
CA GLY A 22 8.55 8.37 -8.49
C GLY A 22 9.73 8.57 -9.45
N LEU A 23 10.96 8.35 -9.00
CA LEU A 23 12.16 8.42 -9.85
C LEU A 23 12.15 7.36 -10.97
N LEU A 24 11.78 6.11 -10.63
CA LEU A 24 11.70 5.02 -11.59
C LEU A 24 10.66 5.30 -12.68
N LEU A 25 9.52 5.89 -12.31
CA LEU A 25 8.46 6.22 -13.27
C LEU A 25 8.82 7.40 -14.16
N GLN A 26 9.45 8.43 -13.60
CA GLN A 26 9.99 9.53 -14.39
C GLN A 26 11.07 9.03 -15.37
N SER A 27 11.90 8.07 -14.96
CA SER A 27 12.95 7.47 -15.80
C SER A 27 12.39 6.56 -16.89
N LEU A 28 11.38 5.75 -16.56
CA LEU A 28 10.78 4.77 -17.46
C LEU A 28 9.93 5.44 -18.55
N PHE A 29 9.11 6.43 -18.18
CA PHE A 29 8.27 7.15 -19.13
C PHE A 29 8.99 8.33 -19.80
N ARG A 30 10.23 8.65 -19.38
CA ARG A 30 10.96 9.85 -19.80
C ARG A 30 10.10 11.11 -19.74
N ASN A 31 9.18 11.15 -18.77
CA ASN A 31 8.19 12.21 -18.64
C ASN A 31 8.21 12.73 -17.19
N PRO A 32 8.68 13.97 -16.95
CA PRO A 32 8.77 14.55 -15.61
C PRO A 32 7.41 14.79 -14.93
N LEU A 33 6.28 14.60 -15.63
CA LEU A 33 4.92 14.67 -15.05
C LEU A 33 4.31 13.30 -14.67
N ALA A 34 4.98 12.17 -14.94
CA ALA A 34 4.44 10.84 -14.64
C ALA A 34 4.56 10.51 -13.14
N GLY A 35 3.42 10.55 -12.42
CA GLY A 35 3.35 10.18 -11.01
C GLY A 35 3.00 8.71 -10.76
N PRO A 36 3.34 8.14 -9.58
CA PRO A 36 3.08 6.74 -9.20
C PRO A 36 1.63 6.30 -9.15
N GLY A 37 0.67 7.22 -9.22
CA GLY A 37 -0.75 6.90 -9.31
C GLY A 37 -1.25 6.44 -10.68
N ILE A 38 -0.46 6.61 -11.76
CA ILE A 38 -0.94 6.41 -13.14
C ILE A 38 -0.97 4.93 -13.55
N LEU A 39 -0.13 4.08 -12.95
CA LEU A 39 -0.04 2.65 -13.28
C LEU A 39 -1.12 1.77 -12.64
N GLY A 40 -2.07 2.33 -11.90
CA GLY A 40 -3.16 1.56 -11.28
C GLY A 40 -2.77 0.75 -10.04
N ILE A 41 -1.48 0.54 -9.78
CA ILE A 41 -0.90 -0.18 -8.62
C ILE A 41 -1.51 0.29 -7.28
N THR A 42 -1.65 1.61 -7.08
CA THR A 42 -2.21 2.17 -5.83
C THR A 42 -3.72 1.92 -5.71
N SER A 43 -4.44 1.98 -6.83
CA SER A 43 -5.89 1.71 -6.89
C SER A 43 -6.17 0.21 -6.69
N GLY A 44 -5.38 -0.66 -7.29
CA GLY A 44 -5.46 -2.12 -7.11
C GLY A 44 -5.15 -2.54 -5.67
N ALA A 45 -4.09 -2.00 -5.06
CA ALA A 45 -3.76 -2.26 -3.66
C ALA A 45 -4.91 -1.83 -2.71
N SER A 46 -5.49 -0.65 -2.96
CA SER A 46 -6.63 -0.15 -2.18
C SER A 46 -7.89 -1.00 -2.35
N LEU A 47 -8.15 -1.47 -3.57
CA LEU A 47 -9.25 -2.39 -3.88
C LEU A 47 -9.07 -3.74 -3.16
N GLY A 48 -7.87 -4.33 -3.21
CA GLY A 48 -7.57 -5.59 -2.53
C GLY A 48 -7.79 -5.50 -1.02
N VAL A 49 -7.34 -4.42 -0.39
CA VAL A 49 -7.60 -4.15 1.03
C VAL A 49 -9.09 -3.95 1.30
N ALA A 50 -9.80 -3.21 0.45
CA ALA A 50 -11.24 -2.99 0.59
C ALA A 50 -12.02 -4.32 0.52
N ILE A 51 -11.69 -5.20 -0.43
CA ILE A 51 -12.32 -6.53 -0.55
C ILE A 51 -12.06 -7.35 0.72
N LEU A 52 -10.83 -7.34 1.25
CA LEU A 52 -10.51 -8.08 2.46
C LEU A 52 -11.25 -7.54 3.68
N VAL A 53 -11.35 -6.22 3.83
CA VAL A 53 -12.03 -5.59 4.98
C VAL A 53 -13.54 -5.77 4.90
N LEU A 54 -14.16 -5.42 3.77
CA LEU A 54 -15.61 -5.56 3.60
C LEU A 54 -16.04 -7.03 3.58
N GLY A 55 -15.27 -7.90 2.92
CA GLY A 55 -15.52 -9.34 2.88
C GLY A 55 -15.28 -10.02 4.23
N GLY A 56 -14.24 -9.62 4.96
CA GLY A 56 -13.97 -10.12 6.31
C GLY A 56 -15.04 -9.71 7.32
N MET A 57 -15.50 -8.45 7.26
CA MET A 57 -16.59 -7.96 8.10
C MET A 57 -17.92 -8.63 7.79
N SER A 58 -18.25 -8.87 6.51
CA SER A 58 -19.49 -9.56 6.13
C SER A 58 -19.48 -11.05 6.49
N ALA A 59 -18.31 -11.70 6.49
CA ALA A 59 -18.12 -13.09 6.90
C ALA A 59 -18.04 -13.29 8.44
N GLY A 60 -18.15 -12.22 9.24
CA GLY A 60 -18.06 -12.31 10.70
C GLY A 60 -16.66 -12.60 11.23
N VAL A 61 -15.62 -12.36 10.41
CA VAL A 61 -14.23 -12.57 10.80
C VAL A 61 -13.84 -11.50 11.82
N GLY A 62 -13.43 -11.93 13.02
CA GLY A 62 -13.00 -11.03 14.08
C GLY A 62 -11.82 -10.15 13.64
N ILE A 63 -11.81 -8.90 14.08
CA ILE A 63 -10.79 -7.89 13.75
C ILE A 63 -9.36 -8.38 14.06
N SER A 64 -9.20 -9.32 15.00
CA SER A 64 -7.92 -9.97 15.33
C SER A 64 -7.30 -10.77 14.18
N LEU A 65 -8.10 -11.28 13.25
CA LEU A 65 -7.62 -12.01 12.06
C LEU A 65 -7.34 -11.06 10.88
N ILE A 66 -7.97 -9.88 10.86
CA ILE A 66 -7.67 -8.78 9.94
C ILE A 66 -6.48 -7.97 10.50
N GLY A 67 -5.40 -8.68 10.79
CA GLY A 67 -4.16 -8.10 11.29
C GLY A 67 -3.33 -7.43 10.19
N MET A 68 -2.24 -6.75 10.58
CA MET A 68 -1.31 -6.09 9.64
C MET A 68 -0.82 -7.04 8.55
N GLU A 69 -0.55 -8.30 8.88
CA GLU A 69 -0.09 -9.34 7.94
C GLU A 69 -1.08 -9.55 6.78
N SER A 70 -2.38 -9.67 7.09
CA SER A 70 -3.43 -9.86 6.09
C SER A 70 -3.67 -8.60 5.24
N MET A 71 -3.55 -7.41 5.82
CA MET A 71 -3.67 -6.14 5.09
C MET A 71 -2.49 -5.95 4.13
N PHE A 72 -1.27 -6.29 4.56
CA PHE A 72 -0.09 -6.27 3.69
C PHE A 72 -0.23 -7.27 2.54
N ALA A 73 -0.68 -8.50 2.82
CA ALA A 73 -0.90 -9.51 1.79
C ALA A 73 -1.98 -9.10 0.78
N ALA A 74 -3.10 -8.52 1.25
CA ALA A 74 -4.17 -8.04 0.38
C ALA A 74 -3.78 -6.82 -0.44
N ALA A 75 -2.99 -5.90 0.12
CA ALA A 75 -2.44 -4.77 -0.63
C ALA A 75 -1.47 -5.24 -1.73
N LEU A 76 -0.61 -6.23 -1.43
CA LEU A 76 0.28 -6.85 -2.41
C LEU A 76 -0.49 -7.58 -3.50
N ALA A 77 -1.44 -8.44 -3.14
CA ALA A 77 -2.26 -9.16 -4.11
C ALA A 77 -3.09 -8.21 -4.98
N GLY A 78 -3.68 -7.18 -4.36
CA GLY A 78 -4.44 -6.15 -5.07
C GLY A 78 -3.59 -5.31 -6.01
N SER A 79 -2.31 -5.07 -5.67
CA SER A 79 -1.38 -4.32 -6.52
C SER A 79 -1.07 -4.99 -7.87
N PHE A 80 -1.34 -6.30 -8.01
CA PHE A 80 -1.16 -7.06 -9.25
C PHE A 80 -2.43 -7.16 -10.10
N LEU A 81 -3.58 -6.70 -9.58
CA LEU A 81 -4.87 -6.64 -10.28
C LEU A 81 -4.99 -5.32 -11.06
#